data_AF-A0A8T6XPB3-F1
#
_entry.id   AF-A0A8T6XPB3-F1
#
_cell.length_a   1.000
_cell.length_b   1.000
_cell.length_c   1.000
_cell.angle_alpha   90.00
_cell.angle_beta   90.00
_cell.angle_gamma   90.00
#
_symmetry.space_group_name_H-M   'P 1'
#
loop_
_entity.id
_entity.type
_entity.pdbx_description
1 polymer ?
#
loop_
_entity_poly.entity_id
_entity_poly.type
_entity_poly.pdbx_seq_one_letter_code
_entity_poly.pdbx_strand_id
1 'polypeptide(L)'
;MNDKGLNLIKVQKNELLEKLLANRTNHVEEYEKAVEGYREAVIEELQGYLDDAIEGRRVKTHIIFDEPSCHKKDYDTVIEMLQMSVDDEICITMNEFRQYVQDQWNWKESFSMTNSKYLS
;
A
#
# COMPACT_ATOMS: atom_id res chain seq x y z
N MET A 1 -13.36 34.26 -2.53
CA MET A 1 -13.88 33.10 -3.28
C MET A 1 -14.65 32.25 -2.29
N ASN A 2 -15.92 31.94 -2.58
CA ASN A 2 -16.78 31.21 -1.65
C ASN A 2 -16.39 29.73 -1.63
N ASP A 3 -15.88 29.28 -0.49
CA ASP A 3 -15.49 27.91 -0.15
C ASP A 3 -16.68 26.92 -0.07
N LYS A 4 -17.85 27.28 -0.60
CA LYS A 4 -19.13 26.59 -0.36
C LYS A 4 -19.30 25.27 -1.13
N GLY A 5 -18.30 24.82 -1.87
CA GLY A 5 -18.35 23.59 -2.68
C GLY A 5 -17.40 22.47 -2.22
N LEU A 6 -16.38 22.79 -1.44
CA LEU A 6 -15.42 21.82 -0.91
C LEU A 6 -15.63 21.77 0.61
N ASN A 7 -16.08 20.64 1.13
CA ASN A 7 -16.12 20.40 2.57
C ASN A 7 -14.67 20.26 3.06
N LEU A 8 -14.04 21.40 3.30
CA LEU A 8 -12.71 21.52 3.88
C LEU A 8 -12.81 21.52 5.40
N ILE A 9 -11.88 20.84 6.03
CA ILE A 9 -11.65 20.91 7.46
C ILE A 9 -10.22 21.36 7.71
N LYS A 10 -10.01 22.07 8.81
CA LYS A 10 -8.68 22.42 9.29
C LYS A 10 -8.17 21.35 10.24
N VAL A 11 -6.93 20.94 10.06
CA VAL A 11 -6.23 20.00 10.93
C VAL A 11 -4.85 20.54 11.29
N GLN A 12 -4.32 20.11 12.43
CA GLN A 12 -2.95 20.45 12.81
C GLN A 12 -1.97 19.71 11.91
N LYS A 13 -1.00 20.44 11.32
CA LYS A 13 0.01 19.87 10.41
C LYS A 13 0.78 18.73 11.07
N ASN A 14 1.21 18.95 12.31
CA ASN A 14 2.02 17.97 13.04
C ASN A 14 1.24 16.68 13.33
N GLU A 15 -0.04 16.78 13.72
CA GLU A 15 -0.88 15.60 13.94
C GLU A 15 -1.11 14.82 12.63
N LEU A 16 -1.34 15.52 11.53
CA LEU A 16 -1.50 14.90 10.21
C LEU A 16 -0.21 14.19 9.76
N LEU A 17 0.95 14.82 9.97
CA LEU A 17 2.26 14.25 9.68
C LEU A 17 2.51 12.97 10.48
N GLU A 18 2.22 12.99 11.78
CA GLU A 18 2.34 11.81 12.65
C GLU A 18 1.47 10.65 12.17
N LYS A 19 0.21 10.93 11.77
CA LYS A 19 -0.68 9.92 11.20
C LYS A 19 -0.14 9.33 9.90
N LEU A 20 0.31 10.17 8.96
CA LEU A 20 0.87 9.72 7.70
C LEU A 20 2.15 8.89 7.88
N LEU A 21 3.03 9.29 8.80
CA LEU A 21 4.24 8.54 9.12
C LEU A 21 3.90 7.16 9.71
N ALA A 22 2.95 7.08 10.64
CA ALA A 22 2.50 5.81 11.20
C ALA A 22 1.87 4.90 10.13
N ASN A 23 0.96 5.45 9.32
CA ASN A 23 0.29 4.70 8.25
C ASN A 23 1.29 4.17 7.22
N ARG A 24 2.26 5.00 6.81
CA ARG A 24 3.34 4.61 5.91
C ARG A 24 4.19 3.48 6.46
N THR A 25 4.58 3.55 7.74
CA THR A 25 5.37 2.50 8.38
C THR A 25 4.61 1.18 8.38
N ASN A 26 3.34 1.20 8.81
CA ASN A 26 2.48 0.02 8.79
C ASN A 26 2.33 -0.56 7.38
N HIS A 27 2.09 0.29 6.37
CA HIS A 27 2.01 -0.14 4.97
C HIS A 27 3.28 -0.86 4.50
N VAL A 28 4.46 -0.30 4.81
CA VAL A 28 5.74 -0.89 4.42
C VAL A 28 5.93 -2.25 5.10
N GLU A 29 5.65 -2.35 6.40
CA GLU A 29 5.76 -3.62 7.13
C GLU A 29 4.80 -4.70 6.59
N GLU A 30 3.55 -4.34 6.30
CA GLU A 30 2.57 -5.25 5.70
C GLU A 30 2.98 -5.70 4.30
N TYR A 31 3.49 -4.76 3.49
CA TYR A 31 3.99 -5.03 2.15
C TYR A 31 5.21 -5.97 2.18
N GLU A 32 6.19 -5.71 3.04
CA GLU A 32 7.41 -6.53 3.11
C GLU A 32 7.11 -7.97 3.50
N LYS A 33 6.21 -8.19 4.48
CA LYS A 33 5.74 -9.52 4.85
C LYS A 33 5.01 -10.22 3.70
N ALA A 34 4.13 -9.51 2.99
CA ALA A 34 3.41 -10.08 1.86
C ALA A 34 4.36 -10.44 0.69
N VAL A 35 5.41 -9.64 0.46
CA VAL A 35 6.43 -9.93 -0.57
C VAL A 35 7.26 -11.16 -0.20
N GLU A 36 7.55 -11.37 1.08
CA GLU A 36 8.21 -12.60 1.56
C GLU A 36 7.36 -13.83 1.24
N GLY A 37 6.09 -13.85 1.67
CA GLY A 37 5.18 -14.97 1.37
C GLY A 37 4.92 -15.15 -0.13
N TYR A 38 4.87 -14.07 -0.91
CA TYR A 38 4.81 -14.14 -2.37
C TYR A 38 6.01 -14.89 -2.95
N ARG A 39 7.23 -14.57 -2.50
CA ARG A 39 8.44 -15.25 -2.97
C ARG A 39 8.44 -16.72 -2.61
N GLU A 40 8.02 -17.07 -1.40
CA GLU A 40 7.91 -18.46 -0.97
C GLU A 40 6.93 -19.24 -1.86
N ALA A 41 5.73 -18.69 -2.10
CA ALA A 41 4.73 -19.32 -2.96
C ALA A 41 5.21 -19.49 -4.42
N VAL A 42 5.93 -18.50 -4.95
CA VAL A 42 6.54 -18.58 -6.30
C VAL A 42 7.61 -19.66 -6.35
N ILE A 43 8.47 -19.75 -5.34
CA ILE A 43 9.52 -20.78 -5.26
C ILE A 43 8.88 -22.18 -5.20
N GLU A 44 7.86 -22.36 -4.38
CA GLU A 44 7.16 -23.65 -4.25
C GLU A 44 6.55 -24.11 -5.58
N GLU A 45 5.82 -23.24 -6.27
CA GLU A 45 5.20 -23.58 -7.56
C GLU A 45 6.26 -23.90 -8.63
N LEU A 46 7.36 -23.13 -8.67
CA LEU A 46 8.46 -23.38 -9.60
C LEU A 46 9.19 -24.68 -9.30
N GLN A 47 9.36 -25.04 -8.03
CA GLN A 47 9.93 -26.32 -7.63
C GLN A 47 9.04 -27.48 -8.10
N GLY A 48 7.72 -27.37 -7.95
CA GLY A 48 6.78 -28.36 -8.48
C GLY A 48 6.91 -28.54 -10.01
N TYR A 49 7.10 -27.45 -10.75
CA TYR A 49 7.28 -27.52 -12.22
C TYR A 49 8.60 -28.18 -12.60
N LEU A 50 9.65 -27.93 -11.82
CA LEU A 50 10.94 -28.58 -12.00
C LEU A 50 10.82 -30.09 -11.76
N ASP A 51 10.14 -30.50 -10.69
CA ASP A 51 9.93 -31.92 -10.37
C ASP A 51 9.12 -32.61 -11.47
N ASP A 52 8.06 -31.96 -11.97
CA ASP A 52 7.29 -32.44 -13.13
C ASP A 52 8.17 -32.64 -14.37
N ALA A 53 9.10 -31.72 -14.63
CA ALA A 53 10.00 -31.82 -15.78
C ALA A 53 10.98 -32.98 -15.64
N ILE A 54 11.58 -33.16 -14.45
CA ILE A 54 12.52 -34.23 -14.15
C ILE A 54 11.84 -35.60 -14.31
N GLU A 55 10.59 -35.71 -13.87
CA GLU A 55 9.82 -36.96 -13.92
C GLU A 55 9.13 -37.21 -15.28
N GLY A 56 9.31 -36.32 -16.26
CA GLY A 56 8.72 -36.44 -17.59
C GLY A 56 7.21 -36.23 -17.62
N ARG A 57 6.64 -35.58 -16.60
CA ARG A 57 5.23 -35.16 -16.57
C ARG A 57 5.01 -33.91 -17.43
N ARG A 58 3.73 -33.56 -17.64
CA ARG A 58 3.37 -32.34 -18.34
C ARG A 58 3.74 -31.13 -17.47
N VAL A 59 4.66 -30.32 -17.97
CA VAL A 59 5.11 -29.08 -17.30
C VAL A 59 4.25 -27.90 -17.75
N LYS A 60 3.81 -27.07 -16.80
CA LYS A 60 3.23 -25.76 -17.11
C LYS A 60 4.35 -24.79 -17.48
N THR A 61 4.13 -23.98 -18.53
CA THR A 61 5.17 -23.06 -19.05
C THR A 61 5.04 -21.62 -18.55
N HIS A 62 4.01 -21.34 -17.75
CA HIS A 62 3.71 -20.00 -17.24
C HIS A 62 3.26 -20.12 -15.79
N ILE A 63 3.73 -19.19 -14.95
CA ILE A 63 3.20 -18.96 -13.60
C ILE A 63 2.40 -17.67 -13.60
N ILE A 64 1.33 -17.61 -12.81
CA ILE A 64 0.50 -16.42 -12.63
C ILE A 64 0.34 -16.21 -11.13
N PHE A 65 0.93 -15.13 -10.63
CA PHE A 65 0.79 -14.68 -9.26
C PHE A 65 0.51 -13.18 -9.25
N ASP A 66 -0.28 -12.73 -8.29
CA ASP A 66 -0.56 -11.31 -8.11
C ASP A 66 0.51 -10.72 -7.19
N GLU A 67 1.50 -10.04 -7.76
CA GLU A 67 2.57 -9.44 -6.97
C GLU A 67 2.02 -8.32 -6.06
N PRO A 68 2.33 -8.33 -4.74
CA PRO A 68 2.02 -7.22 -3.85
C PRO A 68 2.58 -5.89 -4.40
N SER A 69 1.80 -4.82 -4.31
CA SER A 69 2.20 -3.49 -4.80
C SER A 69 2.61 -2.56 -3.67
N CYS A 70 3.72 -1.84 -3.86
CA CYS A 70 4.21 -0.87 -2.88
C CYS A 70 3.69 0.54 -3.17
N HIS A 71 2.91 1.08 -2.23
CA HIS A 71 2.34 2.43 -2.29
C HIS A 71 3.04 3.44 -1.38
N LYS A 72 4.24 3.13 -0.87
CA LYS A 72 5.05 4.00 -0.01
C LYS A 72 5.21 5.42 -0.59
N LYS A 73 5.34 5.54 -1.92
CA LYS A 73 5.51 6.81 -2.62
C LYS A 73 4.31 7.75 -2.47
N ASP A 74 3.09 7.21 -2.36
CA ASP A 74 1.87 8.00 -2.19
C ASP A 74 1.92 8.73 -0.83
N TYR A 75 2.36 8.04 0.22
CA TYR A 75 2.62 8.66 1.52
C TYR A 75 3.79 9.65 1.50
N ASP A 76 4.94 9.25 0.91
CA ASP A 76 6.14 10.10 0.86
C ASP A 76 5.82 11.47 0.23
N THR A 77 5.02 11.47 -0.84
CA THR A 77 4.62 12.69 -1.54
C THR A 77 3.87 13.65 -0.62
N VAL A 78 2.86 13.15 0.11
CA VAL A 78 2.05 13.99 1.02
C VAL A 78 2.87 14.45 2.22
N ILE A 79 3.72 13.58 2.77
CA ILE A 79 4.63 13.92 3.88
C ILE A 79 5.58 15.05 3.45
N GLU A 80 6.19 14.95 2.27
CA GLU A 80 7.08 15.98 1.72
C GLU A 80 6.34 17.31 1.55
N MET A 81 5.11 17.28 1.01
CA MET A 81 4.27 18.48 0.89
C MET A 81 4.01 19.15 2.25
N LEU A 82 3.70 18.36 3.29
CA LEU A 82 3.46 18.88 4.63
C LEU A 82 4.76 19.44 5.24
N GLN A 83 5.89 18.76 5.09
CA GLN A 83 7.18 19.22 5.62
C GLN A 83 7.63 20.55 4.99
N MET A 84 7.31 20.77 3.72
CA MET A 84 7.59 22.01 3.02
C MET A 84 6.61 23.15 3.37
N SER A 85 5.45 22.83 3.95
CA SER A 85 4.46 23.84 4.33
C SER A 85 4.90 24.64 5.56
N VAL A 86 4.77 25.96 5.46
CA VAL A 86 5.06 26.90 6.55
C VAL A 86 3.91 27.07 7.54
N ASP A 87 2.70 26.62 7.19
CA ASP A 87 1.50 26.80 8.01
C ASP A 87 1.45 25.75 9.14
N ASP A 88 0.93 26.13 10.30
CA ASP A 88 0.70 25.20 11.42
C ASP A 88 -0.59 24.39 11.24
N GLU A 89 -1.57 24.95 10.53
CA GLU A 89 -2.84 24.31 10.19
C GLU A 89 -2.96 24.11 8.68
N ILE A 90 -3.46 22.95 8.25
CA ILE A 90 -3.70 22.64 6.84
C ILE A 90 -5.20 22.44 6.61
N CYS A 91 -5.73 22.98 5.52
CA CYS A 91 -7.07 22.68 5.05
C CYS A 91 -7.03 21.44 4.16
N ILE A 92 -7.77 20.40 4.53
CA ILE A 92 -7.89 19.18 3.74
C ILE A 92 -9.35 18.88 3.43
N THR A 93 -9.59 18.22 2.31
CA THR A 93 -10.90 17.73 1.88
C THR A 93 -11.32 16.48 2.67
N MET A 94 -12.60 16.15 2.63
CA MET A 94 -13.10 14.87 3.15
C MET A 94 -12.38 13.64 2.55
N ASN A 95 -12.01 13.69 1.27
CA ASN A 95 -11.30 12.59 0.62
C ASN A 95 -9.87 12.45 1.15
N GLU A 96 -9.16 13.57 1.29
CA GLU A 96 -7.82 13.59 1.90
C GLU A 96 -7.86 13.15 3.36
N PHE A 97 -8.90 13.51 4.12
CA PHE A 97 -9.07 12.99 5.48
C PHE A 97 -9.20 11.46 5.50
N ARG A 98 -10.00 10.87 4.58
CA ARG A 98 -10.11 9.42 4.43
C ARG A 98 -8.75 8.78 4.14
N GLN A 99 -7.97 9.37 3.23
CA GLN A 99 -6.66 8.83 2.83
C GLN A 99 -5.60 9.01 3.93
N TYR A 100 -5.40 10.24 4.39
CA TYR A 100 -4.26 10.61 5.23
C TYR A 100 -4.48 10.26 6.70
N VAL A 101 -5.73 10.29 7.17
CA VAL A 101 -6.07 10.03 8.58
C VAL A 101 -6.65 8.64 8.76
N GLN A 102 -7.57 8.20 7.89
CA GLN A 102 -8.23 6.88 8.02
C GLN A 102 -7.52 5.76 7.25
N ASP A 103 -6.42 6.07 6.56
CA ASP A 103 -5.66 5.14 5.73
C ASP A 103 -6.48 4.45 4.63
N GLN A 104 -7.57 5.10 4.19
CA GLN A 104 -8.48 4.61 3.16
C GLN A 104 -8.09 5.18 1.79
N TRP A 105 -7.01 4.64 1.23
CA TRP A 105 -6.58 4.93 -0.13
C TRP A 105 -7.39 4.15 -1.16
N ASN A 106 -7.48 4.67 -2.39
CA ASN A 106 -8.20 4.00 -3.48
C ASN A 106 -7.62 2.61 -3.82
N TRP A 107 -6.34 2.39 -3.52
CA TRP A 107 -5.65 1.11 -3.72
C TRP A 107 -5.74 0.18 -2.51
N LYS A 108 -6.23 0.64 -1.34
CA LYS A 108 -6.14 -0.10 -0.07
C LYS A 108 -6.89 -1.43 -0.11
N GLU A 109 -8.07 -1.46 -0.71
CA GLU A 109 -8.87 -2.70 -0.84
C GLU A 109 -8.16 -3.75 -1.70
N SER A 110 -7.63 -3.35 -2.87
CA SER A 110 -6.87 -4.25 -3.74
C SER A 110 -5.60 -4.75 -3.06
N PHE A 111 -4.89 -3.87 -2.35
CA PHE A 111 -3.71 -4.23 -1.57
C PHE A 111 -4.03 -5.27 -0.49
N SER A 112 -5.08 -5.07 0.31
CA SER A 112 -5.52 -6.04 1.32
C SER A 112 -5.91 -7.39 0.72
N MET A 113 -6.61 -7.38 -0.42
CA MET A 113 -7.00 -8.60 -1.12
C MET A 113 -5.78 -9.37 -1.64
N THR A 114 -4.80 -8.70 -2.24
CA THR A 114 -3.57 -9.34 -2.72
C THR A 114 -2.73 -9.86 -1.57
N ASN A 115 -2.48 -9.05 -0.53
CA ASN A 115 -1.61 -9.45 0.57
C ASN A 115 -2.18 -10.60 1.39
N SER A 116 -3.51 -10.70 1.54
CA SER A 116 -4.12 -11.81 2.28
C SER A 116 -3.82 -13.19 1.68
N LYS A 117 -3.39 -13.27 0.42
CA LYS A 117 -2.94 -14.52 -0.23
C LYS A 117 -1.57 -15.00 0.25
N TYR A 118 -0.78 -14.13 0.89
CA TYR A 118 0.63 -14.37 1.22
C TYR A 118 0.94 -14.19 2.72
N LEU A 119 -0.05 -13.83 3.53
CA LEU A 119 0.10 -13.59 4.97
C LEU A 119 -0.50 -14.73 5.83
N SER A 120 -0.79 -15.89 5.23
CA SER A 120 -1.36 -17.07 5.90
C SER A 120 -0.33 -17.91 6.62
#